data_AF-A0A348WJ15-F1
#
_entry.id   AF-A0A348WJ15-F1
#
_cell.length_a   1.000
_cell.length_b   1.000
_cell.length_c   1.000
_cell.angle_alpha   90.00
_cell.angle_beta   90.00
_cell.angle_gamma   90.00
#
_symmetry.space_group_name_H-M   'P 1'
#
loop_
_entity.id
_entity.type
_entity.pdbx_description
1 polymer ?
#
loop_
_entity_poly.entity_id
_entity_poly.type
_entity_poly.pdbx_seq_one_letter_code
_entity_poly.pdbx_strand_id
1 'polypeptide(L)' 'MGFSGWRVLKEGLTGNKGWQPHWRDATPKSEYDVVIIGGGGHGLSTAYYLA' A
#
# COMPACT_ATOMS: atom_id res chain seq x y z
N MET A 1 2.48 -0.78 -12.77
CA MET A 1 2.72 0.63 -12.38
C MET A 1 4.20 0.76 -12.05
N GLY A 2 4.92 1.66 -12.70
CA GLY A 2 6.34 1.89 -12.43
C GLY A 2 6.50 3.14 -11.56
N PHE A 3 7.33 3.04 -10.53
CA PHE A 3 7.81 4.20 -9.79
C PHE A 3 9.10 4.70 -10.42
N SER A 4 9.22 6.01 -10.59
CA SER A 4 10.48 6.66 -10.95
C SER A 4 10.63 7.94 -10.13
N GLY A 5 11.86 8.34 -9.84
CA GLY A 5 12.11 9.57 -9.08
C GLY A 5 11.48 10.80 -9.73
N TRP A 6 11.53 10.87 -11.07
CA TRP A 6 10.86 11.94 -11.82
C TRP A 6 9.34 11.95 -11.63
N ARG A 7 8.70 10.78 -11.64
CA ARG A 7 7.25 10.68 -11.43
C ARG A 7 6.86 11.05 -10.01
N VAL A 8 7.64 10.64 -9.00
CA VAL A 8 7.38 11.00 -7.60
C VAL A 8 7.48 12.52 -7.41
N LEU A 9 8.50 13.17 -7.99
CA LEU A 9 8.63 14.63 -7.95
C LEU A 9 7.44 15.33 -8.64
N LYS A 10 7.10 14.90 -9.86
CA LYS A 10 5.96 15.44 -10.61
C LYS A 10 4.65 15.30 -9.83
N GLU A 11 4.37 14.11 -9.30
CA GLU A 11 3.14 13.86 -8.54
C GLU A 11 3.12 14.60 -7.20
N GLY A 12 4.26 14.79 -6.55
CA GLY A 12 4.37 15.66 -5.37
C GLY A 12 3.94 17.10 -5.67
N LEU A 13 4.31 17.64 -6.83
CA LEU A 13 3.92 18.98 -7.28
C LEU A 13 2.45 19.07 -7.72
N THR A 14 1.85 17.99 -8.21
CA THR A 14 0.44 17.96 -8.66
C THR A 14 -0.53 17.57 -7.54
N GLY A 15 -0.04 17.30 -6.33
CA GLY A 15 -0.86 16.85 -5.21
C GLY A 15 -1.35 15.41 -5.36
N ASN A 16 -0.52 14.54 -5.94
CA ASN A 16 -0.75 13.09 -6.06
C ASN A 16 -1.97 12.68 -6.91
N LYS A 17 -2.45 13.57 -7.79
CA LYS A 17 -3.67 13.35 -8.60
C LYS A 17 -3.53 12.29 -9.69
N GLY A 18 -2.31 11.98 -10.14
CA GLY A 18 -2.06 10.99 -11.19
C GLY A 18 -1.86 9.56 -10.68
N TRP A 19 -1.89 9.35 -9.36
CA TRP A 19 -1.84 8.02 -8.78
C TRP A 19 -3.21 7.35 -8.79
N GLN A 20 -3.19 6.04 -9.05
CA GLN A 20 -4.32 5.17 -8.82
C GLN A 20 -4.13 4.46 -7.47
N PRO A 21 -5.21 3.97 -6.83
CA PRO A 21 -5.10 3.15 -5.63
C PRO A 21 -4.16 1.96 -5.88
N HIS A 22 -3.16 1.80 -5.01
CA HIS A 22 -2.21 0.69 -5.09
C HIS A 22 -2.73 -0.59 -4.43
N TRP A 23 -3.82 -0.45 -3.66
CA TRP A 23 -4.41 -1.47 -2.83
C TRP A 23 -5.91 -1.44 -3.12
N ARG A 24 -6.53 -2.62 -3.13
CA ARG A 24 -8.00 -2.71 -3.22
C ARG A 24 -8.63 -2.17 -1.94
N ASP A 25 -9.75 -1.47 -2.08
CA ASP A 25 -10.63 -1.18 -0.95
C ASP A 25 -11.44 -2.44 -0.65
N ALA A 26 -11.17 -3.08 0.48
CA ALA A 26 -11.68 -4.40 0.80
C ALA A 26 -12.39 -4.40 2.14
N THR A 27 -13.62 -4.92 2.17
CA THR A 27 -14.30 -5.22 3.42
C THR A 27 -13.56 -6.36 4.16
N PRO A 28 -13.35 -6.25 5.49
CA PRO A 28 -12.77 -7.33 6.27
C PRO A 28 -13.56 -8.63 6.12
N LYS A 29 -12.84 -9.74 6.03
CA LYS A 29 -13.42 -11.09 6.08
C LYS A 29 -13.87 -11.39 7.51
N SER A 30 -14.75 -12.37 7.66
CA SER A 30 -15.17 -12.89 8.97
C SER A 30 -14.03 -13.58 9.72
N GLU A 31 -13.02 -14.09 9.02
CA GLU A 31 -11.93 -14.89 9.58
C GLU A 31 -10.60 -14.68 8.82
N TYR A 32 -9.51 -14.85 9.56
CA TYR A 32 -8.12 -14.75 9.10
C TYR A 32 -7.25 -15.70 9.91
N ASP A 33 -6.28 -16.35 9.27
CA ASP A 33 -5.26 -17.14 9.99
C ASP A 33 -4.38 -16.26 10.89
N VAL A 34 -4.09 -15.04 10.41
CA VAL A 34 -3.29 -14.04 11.10
C VAL A 34 -3.88 -12.65 10.90
N VAL A 35 -4.00 -11.87 11.98
CA VAL A 35 -4.36 -10.45 11.94
C VAL A 35 -3.15 -9.63 12.39
N ILE A 36 -2.67 -8.74 11.52
CA ILE A 36 -1.53 -7.85 11.82
C ILE A 36 -2.07 -6.49 12.25
N ILE A 37 -1.81 -6.11 13.51
CA ILE A 37 -2.19 -4.80 14.05
C ILE A 37 -1.04 -3.83 13.84
N GLY A 38 -1.22 -2.88 12.92
CA GLY A 38 -0.25 -1.84 12.55
C GLY A 38 0.20 -1.94 11.10
N GLY A 39 -0.30 -1.06 10.23
CA GLY A 39 -0.01 -1.02 8.79
C GLY A 39 1.25 -0.25 8.39
N GLY A 40 2.25 -0.18 9.27
CA GLY A 40 3.53 0.45 8.97
C GLY A 40 4.49 -0.49 8.23
N GLY A 41 5.73 -0.04 8.01
CA GLY A 41 6.74 -0.83 7.29
C GLY A 41 6.96 -2.23 7.87
N HIS A 42 7.03 -2.36 9.20
CA HIS A 42 7.17 -3.68 9.84
C HIS A 42 5.95 -4.58 9.59
N GLY A 43 4.73 -4.09 9.84
CA GLY A 43 3.53 -4.91 9.67
C GLY A 43 3.30 -5.34 8.23
N LEU A 44 3.51 -4.44 7.27
CA LEU A 44 3.41 -4.76 5.84
C LEU A 44 4.51 -5.72 5.39
N SER A 45 5.73 -5.58 5.90
CA SER A 45 6.82 -6.54 5.61
C SER A 45 6.50 -7.91 6.18
N THR A 46 6.01 -7.99 7.42
CA THR A 46 5.55 -9.24 8.02
C THR A 46 4.45 -9.89 7.18
N ALA A 47 3.44 -9.12 6.74
CA ALA A 47 2.38 -9.63 5.87
C ALA A 47 2.93 -10.18 4.54
N TYR A 48 3.92 -9.52 3.96
CA TYR A 48 4.58 -9.95 2.73
C TYR A 48 5.34 -11.27 2.90
N TYR A 49 6.05 -11.45 4.01
CA TYR A 49 6.84 -12.68 4.26
C TYR A 49 6.02 -13.86 4.79
N LEU A 50 4.78 -13.62 5.24
CA LEU A 50 3.84 -14.69 5.61
C LEU A 50 3.07 -15.26 4.42
N ALA A 51 3.04 -14.55 3.29
CA ALA A 51 2.30 -14.91 2.08
C ALA A 51 3.16 -15.75 1.11
#